data_AF-A0A3Q4HGR4-F1
#
_entry.id   AF-A0A3Q4HGR4-F1
#
_cell.length_a   1.000
_cell.length_b   1.000
_cell.length_c   1.000
_cell.angle_alpha   90.00
_cell.angle_beta   90.00
_cell.angle_gamma   90.00
#
_symmetry.space_group_name_H-M   'P 1'
#
loop_
_entity.id
_entity.type
_entity.pdbx_description
1 polymer ?
#
loop_
_entity_poly.entity_id
_entity_poly.type
_entity_poly.pdbx_seq_one_letter_code
_entity_poly.pdbx_strand_id
1 'polypeptide(L)'
;MVLDLDLFRTDKGGDPEVVRETQRKRFKDVTLVDKLVAADTEWRKCKSLCTKSSLSRFSDHTIKLFIVCCQDADNKVERTWGDCTAQKKYSHVDLVVMIDGFDGERGAVVAGSRGYFLKGPLVFLEQALINFALRILYSKNYTMLYTPFFMRKEVMQEVAQLSQFDEELYKVIGKGSEKSDDSSIDEKYLIATSEQPIAAFLREEWLKPEDLPIRYAGFSTCFRQEVGSHGRDTRGIFRVHQFEKIEQFVYASPHDGKSWEMFDEMIGTAEEFYQSLGIPYRIVNIVSAQFQHSFVHMLNATMCATTRVMCAILENYQTEEGIIVPEKLREFMPPGLTEIIKFVKPAPIDQEMSKKSKKQQEGGKKKKQGGGGGDQNLPDAIENMSVNDS
;
A
#
# COMPACT_ATOMS: atom_id res chain seq x y z
N MET A 1 10.03 -13.51 -6.89
CA MET A 1 9.53 -14.52 -5.93
C MET A 1 8.86 -15.68 -6.68
N VAL A 2 9.25 -16.94 -6.39
CA VAL A 2 8.71 -18.16 -7.02
C VAL A 2 8.60 -19.30 -6.01
N LEU A 3 7.77 -20.30 -6.29
CA LEU A 3 7.75 -21.56 -5.53
C LEU A 3 9.00 -22.40 -5.82
N ASP A 4 9.37 -23.26 -4.87
CA ASP A 4 10.44 -24.24 -5.06
C ASP A 4 10.10 -25.19 -6.22
N LEU A 5 11.08 -25.40 -7.10
CA LEU A 5 10.95 -26.25 -8.28
C LEU A 5 10.83 -27.73 -7.89
N ASP A 6 11.37 -28.14 -6.75
CA ASP A 6 11.29 -29.54 -6.29
C ASP A 6 9.87 -29.95 -5.91
N LEU A 7 8.96 -29.00 -5.58
CA LEU A 7 7.53 -29.29 -5.42
C LEU A 7 6.88 -29.82 -6.70
N PHE A 8 7.40 -29.45 -7.87
CA PHE A 8 6.87 -29.84 -9.18
C PHE A 8 7.48 -31.16 -9.69
N ARG A 9 8.40 -31.77 -8.92
CA ARG A 9 9.18 -32.94 -9.34
C ARG A 9 8.80 -34.14 -8.50
N THR A 10 8.11 -35.09 -9.13
CA THR A 10 7.75 -36.36 -8.50
C THR A 10 8.99 -37.19 -8.13
N ASP A 11 10.09 -37.08 -8.88
CA ASP A 11 11.36 -37.74 -8.59
C ASP A 11 12.09 -37.18 -7.35
N LYS A 12 11.70 -35.99 -6.89
CA LYS A 12 12.24 -35.33 -5.68
C LYS A 12 11.28 -35.40 -4.48
N GLY A 13 10.20 -36.16 -4.61
CA GLY A 13 9.17 -36.29 -3.56
C GLY A 13 8.15 -35.15 -3.56
N GLY A 14 8.17 -34.24 -4.54
CA GLY A 14 7.14 -33.23 -4.75
C GLY A 14 5.89 -33.80 -5.42
N ASP A 15 4.75 -33.12 -5.26
CA ASP A 15 3.49 -33.49 -5.90
C ASP A 15 2.91 -32.29 -6.68
N PRO A 16 2.99 -32.32 -8.03
CA PRO A 16 2.39 -31.30 -8.89
C PRO A 16 0.88 -31.13 -8.69
N GLU A 17 0.13 -32.17 -8.28
CA GLU A 17 -1.32 -32.03 -8.04
C GLU A 17 -1.62 -31.13 -6.84
N VAL A 18 -0.78 -31.12 -5.81
CA VAL A 18 -0.93 -30.18 -4.68
C VAL A 18 -0.82 -28.73 -5.17
N VAL A 19 0.09 -28.49 -6.12
CA VAL A 19 0.25 -27.16 -6.73
C VAL A 19 -0.91 -26.84 -7.66
N ARG A 20 -1.41 -27.80 -8.45
CA ARG A 20 -2.62 -27.64 -9.27
C ARG A 20 -3.83 -27.29 -8.42
N GLU A 21 -4.04 -28.01 -7.33
CA GLU A 21 -5.15 -27.77 -6.41
C GLU A 21 -5.07 -26.38 -5.78
N THR A 22 -3.87 -25.94 -5.44
CA THR A 22 -3.65 -24.58 -4.95
C THR A 22 -3.95 -23.52 -6.02
N GLN A 23 -3.58 -23.76 -7.29
CA GLN A 23 -3.94 -22.87 -8.40
C GLN A 23 -5.47 -22.84 -8.62
N ARG A 24 -6.16 -23.99 -8.52
CA ARG A 24 -7.64 -24.05 -8.56
C ARG A 24 -8.27 -23.22 -7.43
N LYS A 25 -7.80 -23.42 -6.20
CA LYS A 25 -8.25 -22.65 -5.02
C LYS A 25 -7.98 -21.14 -5.14
N ARG A 26 -7.02 -20.75 -5.98
CA ARG A 26 -6.68 -19.35 -6.27
C ARG A 26 -7.36 -18.81 -7.52
N PHE A 27 -8.23 -19.59 -8.18
CA PHE A 27 -8.91 -19.22 -9.43
C PHE A 27 -7.93 -18.81 -10.54
N LYS A 28 -6.80 -19.52 -10.64
CA LYS A 28 -5.76 -19.29 -11.65
C LYS A 28 -5.64 -20.45 -12.63
N ASP A 29 -4.98 -20.17 -13.75
CA ASP A 29 -4.78 -21.14 -14.83
C ASP A 29 -3.89 -22.30 -14.36
N VAL A 30 -4.52 -23.47 -14.17
CA VAL A 30 -3.86 -24.70 -13.75
C VAL A 30 -2.89 -25.21 -14.82
N THR A 31 -3.10 -24.87 -16.10
CA THR A 31 -2.23 -25.32 -17.20
C THR A 31 -0.81 -24.76 -17.10
N LEU A 32 -0.62 -23.70 -16.30
CA LEU A 32 0.71 -23.18 -16.00
C LEU A 32 1.59 -24.19 -15.27
N VAL A 33 1.00 -25.06 -14.44
CA VAL A 33 1.74 -26.13 -13.75
C VAL A 33 2.25 -27.15 -14.77
N ASP A 34 1.42 -27.52 -15.75
CA ASP A 34 1.81 -28.48 -16.79
C ASP A 34 2.89 -27.92 -17.71
N LYS A 35 2.77 -26.64 -18.10
CA LYS A 35 3.80 -25.93 -18.88
C LYS A 35 5.13 -25.88 -18.12
N LEU A 36 5.09 -25.66 -16.80
CA LEU A 36 6.27 -25.63 -15.95
C LEU A 36 6.95 -27.00 -15.85
N VAL A 37 6.18 -28.06 -15.58
CA VAL A 37 6.71 -29.44 -15.53
C VAL A 37 7.31 -29.84 -16.88
N ALA A 38 6.68 -29.47 -18.00
CA ALA A 38 7.19 -29.73 -19.34
C ALA A 38 8.52 -29.00 -19.60
N ALA A 39 8.58 -27.69 -19.30
CA ALA A 39 9.78 -26.90 -19.47
C ALA A 39 10.94 -27.37 -18.57
N ASP A 40 10.68 -27.73 -17.31
CA ASP A 40 11.68 -28.30 -16.41
C ASP A 40 12.23 -29.64 -16.94
N THR A 41 11.34 -30.49 -17.47
CA THR A 41 11.74 -31.77 -18.06
C THR A 41 12.63 -31.58 -19.28
N GLU A 42 12.31 -30.62 -20.15
CA GLU A 42 13.14 -30.25 -21.29
C GLU A 42 14.49 -29.66 -20.86
N TRP A 43 14.48 -28.74 -19.90
CA TRP A 43 15.71 -28.16 -19.34
C TRP A 43 16.64 -29.23 -18.74
N ARG A 44 16.10 -30.21 -18.01
CA ARG A 44 16.88 -31.33 -17.46
C ARG A 44 17.49 -32.21 -18.55
N LYS A 45 16.72 -32.50 -19.61
CA LYS A 45 17.25 -33.23 -20.79
C LYS A 45 18.41 -32.46 -21.42
N CYS A 46 18.23 -31.17 -21.68
CA CYS A 46 19.28 -30.30 -22.24
C CYS A 46 20.52 -30.22 -21.33
N LYS A 47 20.33 -30.10 -20.00
CA LYS A 47 21.43 -30.10 -19.03
C LYS A 47 22.21 -31.41 -19.01
N SER A 48 21.52 -32.55 -19.18
CA SER A 48 22.17 -33.87 -19.27
C SER A 48 22.95 -34.07 -20.57
N LEU A 49 22.54 -33.37 -21.65
CA LEU A 49 23.17 -33.43 -22.97
C LEU A 49 24.36 -32.46 -23.14
N CYS A 50 24.44 -31.39 -22.32
CA CYS A 50 25.52 -30.41 -22.39
C CYS A 50 26.74 -30.81 -21.52
N THR A 51 27.85 -31.22 -22.14
CA THR A 51 29.18 -31.22 -21.50
C THR A 51 29.67 -29.78 -21.27
N LYS A 52 30.24 -29.54 -20.08
CA LYS A 52 30.77 -28.32 -19.42
C LYS A 52 31.22 -27.05 -20.21
N SER A 53 31.27 -27.01 -21.54
CA SER A 53 31.79 -25.88 -22.33
C SER A 53 30.74 -24.90 -22.88
N SER A 54 29.43 -25.16 -22.76
CA SER A 54 28.36 -24.36 -23.40
C SER A 54 27.33 -23.74 -22.44
N LEU A 55 27.61 -23.72 -21.14
CA LEU A 55 26.71 -23.18 -20.10
C LEU A 55 26.47 -21.66 -20.15
N SER A 56 27.18 -20.91 -20.99
CA SER A 56 27.08 -19.45 -21.07
C SER A 56 25.89 -18.91 -21.88
N ARG A 57 25.08 -19.78 -22.53
CA ARG A 57 23.99 -19.35 -23.43
C ARG A 57 22.56 -19.68 -22.99
N PHE A 58 22.36 -20.40 -21.89
CA PHE A 58 21.02 -20.68 -21.37
C PHE A 58 20.83 -19.99 -20.02
N SER A 59 20.67 -18.66 -20.08
CA SER A 59 20.14 -17.89 -18.96
C SER A 59 18.65 -18.21 -18.80
N ASP A 60 18.34 -18.89 -17.71
CA ASP A 60 17.24 -18.58 -16.80
C ASP A 60 15.85 -18.36 -17.43
N HIS A 61 15.24 -19.45 -17.90
CA HIS A 61 13.78 -19.49 -18.13
C HIS A 61 13.10 -20.25 -16.99
N THR A 62 13.27 -19.74 -15.77
CA THR A 62 12.47 -20.20 -14.63
C THR A 62 11.03 -19.72 -14.85
N ILE A 63 10.11 -20.62 -15.19
CA ILE A 63 8.67 -20.30 -15.26
C ILE A 63 8.23 -19.92 -13.84
N LYS A 64 7.99 -18.63 -13.63
CA LYS A 64 7.56 -18.08 -12.35
C LYS A 64 6.07 -18.40 -12.16
N LEU A 65 5.74 -19.34 -11.26
CA LEU A 65 4.35 -19.56 -10.88
C LEU A 65 3.92 -18.45 -9.93
N PHE A 66 3.05 -17.56 -10.41
CA PHE A 66 2.64 -16.35 -9.69
C PHE A 66 1.55 -16.65 -8.66
N ILE A 67 1.73 -16.08 -7.47
CA ILE A 67 0.80 -16.08 -6.35
C ILE A 67 0.04 -14.76 -6.41
N VAL A 68 -1.17 -14.78 -6.98
CA VAL A 68 -2.11 -13.64 -6.94
C VAL A 68 -3.42 -14.11 -6.34
N CYS A 69 -3.97 -13.34 -5.41
CA CYS A 69 -5.24 -13.62 -4.75
C CYS A 69 -6.41 -12.87 -5.42
N CYS A 70 -7.62 -13.44 -5.38
CA CYS A 70 -8.83 -12.84 -5.95
C CYS A 70 -9.99 -12.85 -4.92
N GLN A 71 -10.63 -11.66 -4.86
CA GLN A 71 -11.93 -11.26 -4.29
C GLN A 71 -12.09 -11.16 -2.76
N ASP A 72 -12.38 -9.93 -2.32
CA ASP A 72 -12.55 -9.49 -0.92
C ASP A 72 -13.85 -9.95 -0.23
N ALA A 73 -14.78 -10.57 -0.97
CA ALA A 73 -16.16 -10.81 -0.50
C ALA A 73 -16.29 -11.97 0.51
N ASP A 74 -15.37 -12.93 0.50
CA ASP A 74 -15.40 -14.11 1.38
C ASP A 74 -14.50 -13.99 2.61
N ASN A 75 -14.02 -12.77 2.87
CA ASN A 75 -13.09 -12.49 3.95
C ASN A 75 -13.77 -12.65 5.33
N LYS A 76 -13.23 -13.53 6.17
CA LYS A 76 -13.78 -13.83 7.50
C LYS A 76 -13.28 -12.82 8.53
N VAL A 77 -14.19 -12.25 9.33
CA VAL A 77 -13.82 -11.45 10.50
C VAL A 77 -13.42 -12.38 11.64
N GLU A 78 -12.18 -12.25 12.12
CA GLU A 78 -11.65 -13.06 13.21
C GLU A 78 -11.82 -12.38 14.57
N ARG A 79 -11.56 -11.06 14.64
CA ARG A 79 -11.60 -10.28 15.88
C ARG A 79 -12.11 -8.86 15.63
N THR A 80 -12.69 -8.24 16.65
CA THR A 80 -13.16 -6.84 16.62
C THR A 80 -12.80 -6.16 17.92
N TRP A 81 -12.39 -4.89 17.86
CA TRP A 81 -12.05 -4.09 19.03
C TRP A 81 -12.62 -2.67 18.92
N GLY A 82 -13.16 -2.15 20.02
CA GLY A 82 -13.79 -0.84 20.09
C GLY A 82 -15.19 -0.78 19.45
N ASP A 83 -15.75 0.43 19.35
CA ASP A 83 -17.04 0.67 18.70
C ASP A 83 -16.84 1.01 17.21
N CYS A 84 -17.10 0.02 16.35
CA CYS A 84 -17.04 0.19 14.89
C CYS A 84 -18.35 0.71 14.26
N THR A 85 -19.35 1.07 15.07
CA THR A 85 -20.67 1.56 14.62
C THR A 85 -20.83 3.07 14.77
N ALA A 86 -19.99 3.70 15.58
CA ALA A 86 -20.00 5.13 15.82
C ALA A 86 -19.84 5.93 14.50
N GLN A 87 -20.77 6.85 14.26
CA GLN A 87 -20.69 7.81 13.17
C GLN A 87 -20.37 9.19 13.73
N LYS A 88 -19.47 9.91 13.05
CA LYS A 88 -19.07 11.25 13.43
C LYS A 88 -19.35 12.25 12.31
N LYS A 89 -19.27 13.54 12.64
CA LYS A 89 -19.79 14.62 11.81
C LYS A 89 -19.02 14.82 10.51
N TYR A 90 -17.70 14.95 10.59
CA TYR A 90 -16.85 15.24 9.45
C TYR A 90 -15.96 14.04 9.10
N SER A 91 -15.71 13.85 7.80
CA SER A 91 -14.71 12.89 7.32
C SER A 91 -13.31 13.50 7.37
N HIS A 92 -12.28 12.65 7.40
CA HIS A 92 -10.87 13.06 7.35
C HIS A 92 -10.58 14.04 6.20
N VAL A 93 -11.29 13.95 5.08
CA VAL A 93 -11.13 14.87 3.92
C VAL A 93 -11.41 16.34 4.30
N ASP A 94 -12.42 16.59 5.13
CA ASP A 94 -12.72 17.94 5.60
C ASP A 94 -11.81 18.32 6.77
N LEU A 95 -11.56 17.37 7.68
CA LEU A 95 -10.78 17.60 8.89
C LEU A 95 -9.34 18.03 8.61
N VAL A 96 -8.67 17.43 7.62
CA VAL A 96 -7.30 17.83 7.22
C VAL A 96 -7.24 19.29 6.73
N VAL A 97 -8.33 19.81 6.17
CA VAL A 97 -8.45 21.21 5.73
C VAL A 97 -8.80 22.13 6.90
N MET A 98 -9.72 21.70 7.79
CA MET A 98 -10.19 22.50 8.92
C MET A 98 -9.07 22.84 9.92
N ILE A 99 -8.11 21.94 10.12
CA ILE A 99 -6.92 22.17 10.95
C ILE A 99 -5.76 22.86 10.22
N ASP A 100 -5.98 23.27 8.96
CA ASP A 100 -4.95 23.80 8.06
C ASP A 100 -3.69 22.91 7.96
N GLY A 101 -3.89 21.58 7.91
CA GLY A 101 -2.80 20.60 7.91
C GLY A 101 -2.39 20.10 6.52
N PHE A 102 -3.17 20.41 5.49
CA PHE A 102 -3.05 19.83 4.16
C PHE A 102 -3.30 20.87 3.05
N ASP A 103 -2.53 20.78 1.97
CA ASP A 103 -2.76 21.53 0.73
C ASP A 103 -2.62 20.61 -0.50
N GLY A 104 -3.77 20.15 -1.00
CA GLY A 104 -3.86 19.29 -2.17
C GLY A 104 -3.88 20.05 -3.50
N GLU A 105 -4.34 21.30 -3.53
CA GLU A 105 -4.38 22.08 -4.77
C GLU A 105 -2.96 22.43 -5.23
N ARG A 106 -2.12 22.93 -4.32
CA ARG A 106 -0.70 23.18 -4.63
C ARG A 106 0.07 21.89 -4.82
N GLY A 107 -0.28 20.84 -4.07
CA GLY A 107 0.30 19.52 -4.25
C GLY A 107 0.06 18.96 -5.65
N ALA A 108 -1.16 19.12 -6.17
CA ALA A 108 -1.52 18.68 -7.51
C ALA A 108 -0.76 19.42 -8.62
N VAL A 109 -0.50 20.71 -8.44
CA VAL A 109 0.30 21.52 -9.38
C VAL A 109 1.76 21.05 -9.40
N VAL A 110 2.33 20.69 -8.24
CA VAL A 110 3.75 20.35 -8.12
C VAL A 110 4.05 18.90 -8.50
N ALA A 111 3.27 17.95 -7.99
CA ALA A 111 3.56 16.51 -8.10
C ALA A 111 2.56 15.73 -8.99
N GLY A 112 1.59 16.42 -9.60
CA GLY A 112 0.51 15.80 -10.35
C GLY A 112 -0.65 15.31 -9.45
N SER A 113 -1.63 14.64 -10.04
CA SER A 113 -2.82 14.15 -9.31
C SER A 113 -2.45 13.40 -8.04
N ARG A 114 -3.20 13.60 -6.94
CA ARG A 114 -2.92 13.05 -5.59
C ARG A 114 -1.62 13.53 -4.93
N GLY A 115 -0.89 14.46 -5.55
CA GLY A 115 0.17 15.21 -4.89
C GLY A 115 -0.39 16.06 -3.76
N TYR A 116 0.35 16.16 -2.65
CA TYR A 116 -0.07 16.92 -1.47
C TYR A 116 1.11 17.58 -0.77
N PHE A 117 0.83 18.68 -0.08
CA PHE A 117 1.70 19.21 0.97
C PHE A 117 1.06 18.95 2.33
N LEU A 118 1.81 18.29 3.21
CA LEU A 118 1.49 18.24 4.64
C LEU A 118 2.11 19.46 5.31
N LYS A 119 1.39 20.09 6.25
CA LYS A 119 1.88 21.30 6.93
C LYS A 119 1.35 21.42 8.36
N GLY A 120 2.01 22.30 9.12
CA GLY A 120 1.58 22.70 10.46
C GLY A 120 1.36 21.50 11.40
N PRO A 121 0.18 21.36 12.02
CA PRO A 121 -0.05 20.37 13.06
C PRO A 121 0.06 18.92 12.57
N LEU A 122 -0.26 18.64 11.30
CA LEU A 122 -0.19 17.28 10.77
C LEU A 122 1.24 16.78 10.58
N VAL A 123 2.20 17.67 10.32
CA VAL A 123 3.62 17.29 10.25
C VAL A 123 4.10 16.82 11.63
N PHE A 124 3.71 17.52 12.70
CA PHE A 124 4.03 17.08 14.06
C PHE A 124 3.32 15.79 14.44
N LEU A 125 2.05 15.63 14.05
CA LEU A 125 1.30 14.39 14.30
C LEU A 125 1.92 13.19 13.58
N GLU A 126 2.41 13.38 12.35
CA GLU A 126 3.14 12.35 11.61
C GLU A 126 4.44 11.96 12.32
N GLN A 127 5.25 12.95 12.73
CA GLN A 127 6.47 12.68 13.48
C GLN A 127 6.20 12.00 14.82
N ALA A 128 5.10 12.36 15.50
CA ALA A 128 4.65 11.71 16.72
C ALA A 128 4.32 10.22 16.49
N LEU A 129 3.59 9.91 15.41
CA LEU A 129 3.26 8.53 15.03
C LEU A 129 4.50 7.71 14.70
N ILE A 130 5.44 8.28 13.95
CA ILE A 130 6.70 7.61 13.59
C ILE A 130 7.47 7.25 14.87
N ASN A 131 7.71 8.22 15.75
CA ASN A 131 8.46 7.99 16.98
C ASN A 131 7.75 7.01 17.92
N PHE A 132 6.43 7.11 18.03
CA PHE A 132 5.65 6.20 18.87
C PHE A 132 5.73 4.75 18.37
N ALA A 133 5.52 4.52 17.06
CA ALA A 133 5.61 3.19 16.46
C ALA A 133 7.01 2.58 16.62
N LEU A 134 8.07 3.37 16.37
CA LEU A 134 9.46 2.90 16.51
C LEU A 134 9.79 2.55 17.97
N ARG A 135 9.31 3.33 18.96
CA ARG A 135 9.53 3.00 20.38
C ARG A 135 8.85 1.70 20.80
N ILE A 136 7.64 1.40 20.30
CA ILE A 136 6.95 0.13 20.57
C ILE A 136 7.73 -1.04 19.96
N LEU A 137 8.21 -0.91 18.73
CA LEU A 137 9.00 -1.97 18.11
C LEU A 137 10.36 -2.15 18.79
N TYR A 138 10.98 -1.05 19.22
CA TYR A 138 12.23 -1.09 19.97
C TYR A 138 12.08 -1.84 21.31
N SER A 139 10.98 -1.61 22.06
CA SER A 139 10.73 -2.36 23.30
C SER A 139 10.43 -3.85 23.08
N LYS A 140 10.09 -4.25 21.85
CA LYS A 140 9.89 -5.64 21.42
C LYS A 140 11.12 -6.24 20.71
N ASN A 141 12.30 -5.65 20.94
CA ASN A 141 13.59 -6.10 20.40
C ASN A 141 13.69 -6.11 18.87
N TYR A 142 12.98 -5.20 18.19
CA TYR A 142 13.21 -4.96 16.77
C TYR A 142 14.43 -4.05 16.59
N THR A 143 15.23 -4.34 15.56
CA THR A 143 16.31 -3.46 15.12
C THR A 143 15.74 -2.41 14.17
N MET A 144 15.94 -1.12 14.49
CA MET A 144 15.48 -0.02 13.64
C MET A 144 16.30 0.01 12.35
N LEU A 145 15.62 0.00 11.20
CA LEU A 145 16.28 -0.08 9.90
C LEU A 145 15.71 0.96 8.94
N TYR A 146 16.53 1.96 8.63
CA TYR A 146 16.26 2.93 7.57
C TYR A 146 16.76 2.38 6.24
N THR A 147 15.89 2.30 5.23
CA THR A 147 16.18 1.62 3.97
C THR A 147 16.45 2.59 2.82
N PRO A 148 17.27 2.23 1.82
CA PRO A 148 17.31 2.96 0.55
C PRO A 148 15.94 3.00 -0.12
N PHE A 149 15.56 4.15 -0.70
CA PHE A 149 14.23 4.33 -1.32
C PHE A 149 14.17 3.90 -2.78
N PHE A 150 15.29 3.46 -3.35
CA PHE A 150 15.36 2.88 -4.68
C PHE A 150 16.17 1.60 -4.66
N MET A 151 15.79 0.66 -5.52
CA MET A 151 16.50 -0.61 -5.71
C MET A 151 16.87 -0.79 -7.19
N ARG A 152 17.99 -1.48 -7.43
CA ARG A 152 18.38 -1.89 -8.79
C ARG A 152 17.33 -2.84 -9.36
N LYS A 153 17.09 -2.77 -10.68
CA LYS A 153 16.12 -3.62 -11.39
C LYS A 153 16.28 -5.11 -11.08
N GLU A 154 17.51 -5.62 -11.14
CA GLU A 154 17.83 -7.04 -10.89
C GLU A 154 17.38 -7.50 -9.50
N VAL A 155 17.66 -6.67 -8.48
CA VAL A 155 17.30 -6.97 -7.09
C VAL A 155 15.80 -6.82 -6.87
N MET A 156 15.18 -5.78 -7.46
CA MET A 156 13.73 -5.56 -7.35
C MET A 156 12.94 -6.74 -7.94
N GLN A 157 13.41 -7.36 -9.02
CA GLN A 157 12.75 -8.51 -9.67
C GLN A 157 12.70 -9.78 -8.80
N GLU A 158 13.54 -9.86 -7.77
CA GLU A 158 13.56 -10.98 -6.83
C GLU A 158 12.47 -10.83 -5.77
N VAL A 159 12.24 -9.60 -5.31
CA VAL A 159 11.31 -9.27 -4.20
C VAL A 159 9.93 -8.80 -4.66
N ALA A 160 9.78 -8.29 -5.89
CA ALA A 160 8.50 -7.84 -6.44
C ALA A 160 7.88 -8.85 -7.43
N GLN A 161 6.56 -8.81 -7.56
CA GLN A 161 5.81 -9.54 -8.59
C GLN A 161 5.80 -8.76 -9.92
N LEU A 162 5.64 -9.46 -11.05
CA LEU A 162 5.66 -8.81 -12.38
C LEU A 162 4.56 -7.75 -12.54
N SER A 163 3.34 -8.02 -12.05
CA SER A 163 2.24 -7.04 -12.11
C SER A 163 2.54 -5.76 -11.34
N GLN A 164 3.33 -5.84 -10.27
CA GLN A 164 3.70 -4.66 -9.49
C GLN A 164 4.60 -3.70 -10.27
N PHE A 165 5.39 -4.20 -11.24
CA PHE A 165 6.19 -3.33 -12.11
C PHE A 165 5.34 -2.42 -12.98
N ASP A 166 4.18 -2.90 -13.43
CA ASP A 166 3.29 -2.15 -14.31
C ASP A 166 2.28 -1.30 -13.53
N GLU A 167 1.88 -1.74 -12.34
CA GLU A 167 0.76 -1.12 -11.61
C GLU A 167 1.17 -0.30 -10.38
N GLU A 168 2.30 -0.62 -9.73
CA GLU A 168 2.69 -0.06 -8.43
C GLU A 168 4.01 0.72 -8.45
N LEU A 169 5.04 0.26 -9.19
CA LEU A 169 6.41 0.74 -9.04
C LEU A 169 6.77 1.92 -9.96
N TYR A 170 7.31 2.99 -9.38
CA TYR A 170 7.92 4.07 -10.17
C TYR A 170 9.32 3.68 -10.65
N LYS A 171 9.61 3.94 -11.92
CA LYS A 171 10.95 3.78 -12.51
C LYS A 171 11.78 5.05 -12.34
N VAL A 172 13.02 4.89 -11.89
CA VAL A 172 14.04 5.92 -11.76
C VAL A 172 15.12 5.67 -12.79
N ILE A 173 15.40 6.68 -13.61
CA ILE A 173 16.42 6.64 -14.64
C ILE A 173 17.59 7.51 -14.22
N GLY A 174 18.76 6.90 -14.02
CA GLY A 174 20.01 7.58 -13.70
C GLY A 174 21.08 7.31 -14.74
N LYS A 175 22.19 8.05 -14.67
CA LYS A 175 23.41 7.67 -15.40
C LYS A 175 24.01 6.41 -14.76
N GLY A 176 24.52 5.49 -15.57
CA GLY A 176 25.16 4.26 -15.10
C GLY A 176 26.52 4.48 -14.45
N SER A 177 27.11 5.66 -14.66
CA SER A 177 28.37 6.06 -14.05
C SER A 177 28.37 7.55 -13.76
N GLU A 178 29.15 7.94 -12.76
CA GLU A 178 29.41 9.34 -12.41
C GLU A 178 30.36 10.02 -13.40
N LYS A 179 30.92 9.27 -14.35
CA LYS A 179 31.80 9.80 -15.40
C LYS A 179 31.00 10.57 -16.45
N SER A 180 31.52 11.74 -16.86
CA SER A 180 30.93 12.59 -17.89
C SER A 180 30.77 11.88 -19.24
N ASP A 181 31.70 10.97 -19.54
CA ASP A 181 31.85 10.37 -20.86
C ASP A 181 31.03 9.09 -21.03
N ASP A 182 30.41 8.63 -19.94
CA ASP A 182 29.58 7.44 -19.94
C ASP A 182 28.12 7.81 -20.27
N SER A 183 27.62 7.25 -21.38
CA SER A 183 26.26 7.41 -21.84
C SER A 183 25.34 6.26 -21.41
N SER A 184 25.85 5.32 -20.61
CA SER A 184 25.03 4.23 -20.07
C SER A 184 23.95 4.77 -19.15
N ILE A 185 22.78 4.13 -19.23
CA ILE A 185 21.61 4.43 -18.41
C ILE A 185 21.44 3.28 -17.43
N ASP A 186 21.24 3.63 -16.16
CA ASP A 186 20.90 2.66 -15.12
C ASP A 186 19.45 2.83 -14.68
N GLU A 187 18.73 1.70 -14.67
CA GLU A 187 17.33 1.62 -14.30
C GLU A 187 17.20 1.14 -12.86
N LYS A 188 16.61 1.98 -12.02
CA LYS A 188 16.23 1.66 -10.65
C LYS A 188 14.73 1.81 -10.48
N TYR A 189 14.20 1.30 -9.38
CA TYR A 189 12.78 1.42 -9.04
C TYR A 189 12.63 1.97 -7.63
N LEU A 190 11.73 2.93 -7.44
CA LEU A 190 11.35 3.37 -6.10
C LEU A 190 10.63 2.25 -5.37
N ILE A 191 10.86 2.14 -4.06
CA ILE A 191 10.25 1.11 -3.24
C ILE A 191 8.76 1.43 -2.99
N ALA A 192 7.90 0.42 -3.08
CA ALA A 192 6.48 0.52 -2.68
C ALA A 192 6.27 0.20 -1.18
N THR A 193 7.30 -0.35 -0.54
CA THR A 193 7.30 -0.87 0.82
C THR A 193 8.75 -1.11 1.28
N SER A 194 9.07 -0.87 2.57
CA SER A 194 10.38 -1.22 3.15
C SER A 194 10.63 -2.72 3.18
N GLU A 195 9.59 -3.56 3.10
CA GLU A 195 9.69 -5.00 2.89
C GLU A 195 10.64 -5.38 1.73
N GLN A 196 10.59 -4.66 0.61
CA GLN A 196 11.40 -4.96 -0.58
C GLN A 196 12.91 -4.88 -0.30
N PRO A 197 13.45 -3.73 0.17
CA PRO A 197 14.87 -3.64 0.49
C PRO A 197 15.26 -4.49 1.70
N ILE A 198 14.37 -4.69 2.68
CA ILE A 198 14.66 -5.54 3.85
C ILE A 198 14.74 -7.02 3.45
N ALA A 199 13.87 -7.50 2.57
CA ALA A 199 13.94 -8.86 2.03
C ALA A 199 15.23 -9.11 1.23
N ALA A 200 15.73 -8.09 0.53
CA ALA A 200 17.01 -8.14 -0.17
C ALA A 200 18.23 -7.89 0.73
N PHE A 201 18.02 -7.52 2.01
CA PHE A 201 19.11 -7.09 2.90
C PHE A 201 20.05 -8.24 3.26
N LEU A 202 19.50 -9.43 3.54
CA LEU A 202 20.25 -10.65 3.86
C LEU A 202 20.31 -11.60 2.65
N ARG A 203 20.28 -11.03 1.44
CA ARG A 203 20.35 -11.79 0.19
C ARG A 203 21.67 -12.55 0.11
N GLU A 204 21.60 -13.81 -0.31
CA GLU A 204 22.77 -14.70 -0.48
C GLU A 204 23.53 -15.01 0.83
N GLU A 205 22.91 -14.74 1.99
CA GLU A 205 23.46 -15.07 3.30
C GLU A 205 22.92 -16.39 3.86
N TRP A 206 23.75 -17.07 4.67
CA TRP A 206 23.38 -18.26 5.41
C TRP A 206 23.14 -17.89 6.86
N LEU A 207 21.87 -17.86 7.26
CA LEU A 207 21.48 -17.50 8.63
C LEU A 207 21.67 -18.68 9.57
N LYS A 208 22.30 -18.44 10.72
CA LYS A 208 22.43 -19.47 11.75
C LYS A 208 21.12 -19.62 12.51
N PRO A 209 20.73 -20.84 12.92
CA PRO A 209 19.51 -21.05 13.69
C PRO A 209 19.47 -20.30 15.03
N GLU A 210 20.64 -20.04 15.64
CA GLU A 210 20.80 -19.31 16.90
C GLU A 210 20.50 -17.81 16.81
N ASP A 211 20.59 -17.23 15.61
CA ASP A 211 20.32 -15.82 15.37
C ASP A 211 18.82 -15.56 15.08
N LEU A 212 18.03 -16.61 14.84
CA LEU A 212 16.59 -16.51 14.55
C LEU A 212 15.75 -16.47 15.84
N PRO A 213 14.72 -15.62 15.93
CA PRO A 213 14.21 -14.73 14.88
C PRO A 213 14.95 -13.39 14.80
N ILE A 214 15.32 -12.97 13.59
CA ILE A 214 15.88 -11.63 13.34
C ILE A 214 14.73 -10.67 13.05
N ARG A 215 14.62 -9.59 13.81
CA ARG A 215 13.50 -8.63 13.78
C ARG A 215 13.97 -7.25 13.31
N TYR A 216 13.35 -6.71 12.27
CA TYR A 216 13.61 -5.37 11.74
C TYR A 216 12.35 -4.50 11.77
N ALA A 217 12.51 -3.28 12.25
CA ALA A 217 11.53 -2.21 12.14
C ALA A 217 11.94 -1.30 10.97
N GLY A 218 11.38 -1.57 9.80
CA GLY A 218 11.61 -0.78 8.59
C GLY A 218 10.98 0.59 8.69
N PHE A 219 11.76 1.64 8.46
CA PHE A 219 11.26 3.01 8.31
C PHE A 219 11.63 3.55 6.93
N SER A 220 10.62 3.85 6.12
CA SER A 220 10.83 4.40 4.78
C SER A 220 9.66 5.23 4.28
N THR A 221 9.96 6.10 3.31
CA THR A 221 8.93 6.65 2.42
C THR A 221 8.62 5.62 1.34
N CYS A 222 7.34 5.37 1.11
CA CYS A 222 6.82 4.41 0.14
C CYS A 222 6.23 5.16 -1.06
N PHE A 223 6.47 4.63 -2.27
CA PHE A 223 6.00 5.21 -3.52
C PHE A 223 5.12 4.23 -4.28
N ARG A 224 3.88 4.61 -4.61
CA ARG A 224 2.93 3.76 -5.33
C ARG A 224 2.24 4.51 -6.46
N GLN A 225 2.28 3.96 -7.68
CA GLN A 225 1.62 4.55 -8.84
C GLN A 225 0.09 4.47 -8.76
N GLU A 226 -0.44 3.49 -8.01
CA GLU A 226 -1.88 3.32 -7.78
C GLU A 226 -2.70 3.19 -9.10
N VAL A 227 -2.11 2.59 -10.13
CA VAL A 227 -2.75 2.34 -11.43
C VAL A 227 -3.95 1.41 -11.22
N GLY A 228 -5.08 1.70 -11.89
CA GLY A 228 -6.33 0.93 -11.74
C GLY A 228 -7.28 1.43 -10.65
N SER A 229 -6.86 2.37 -9.80
CA SER A 229 -7.72 2.99 -8.77
C SER A 229 -8.39 4.30 -9.23
N HIS A 230 -8.57 4.48 -10.54
CA HIS A 230 -9.05 5.75 -11.11
C HIS A 230 -10.39 6.17 -10.49
N GLY A 231 -10.45 7.40 -9.98
CA GLY A 231 -11.66 7.94 -9.33
C GLY A 231 -11.93 7.46 -7.90
N ARG A 232 -11.15 6.53 -7.33
CA ARG A 232 -11.27 6.11 -5.93
C ARG A 232 -10.40 6.97 -5.02
N ASP A 233 -10.95 7.40 -3.88
CA ASP A 233 -10.26 8.12 -2.80
C ASP A 233 -9.38 9.27 -3.31
N THR A 234 -9.89 10.08 -4.24
CA THR A 234 -9.11 11.14 -4.90
C THR A 234 -8.88 12.39 -4.04
N ARG A 235 -9.52 12.47 -2.87
CA ARG A 235 -9.44 13.60 -1.93
C ARG A 235 -8.79 13.18 -0.63
N GLY A 236 -8.12 14.13 0.02
CA GLY A 236 -7.43 13.91 1.30
C GLY A 236 -6.09 13.20 1.12
N ILE A 237 -5.64 12.52 2.18
CA ILE A 237 -4.33 11.85 2.26
C ILE A 237 -4.42 10.33 2.42
N PHE A 238 -5.62 9.74 2.28
CA PHE A 238 -5.83 8.30 2.52
C PHE A 238 -5.21 7.40 1.44
N ARG A 239 -5.28 7.83 0.18
CA ARG A 239 -4.70 7.15 -0.98
C ARG A 239 -3.87 8.16 -1.80
N VAL A 240 -2.56 8.08 -1.64
CA VAL A 240 -1.59 9.03 -2.20
C VAL A 240 -0.40 8.26 -2.78
N HIS A 241 0.36 8.91 -3.67
CA HIS A 241 1.51 8.29 -4.32
C HIS A 241 2.74 8.17 -3.43
N GLN A 242 2.84 9.00 -2.40
CA GLN A 242 3.96 9.04 -1.46
C GLN A 242 3.40 9.02 -0.04
N PHE A 243 3.95 8.17 0.83
CA PHE A 243 3.59 8.14 2.25
C PHE A 243 4.65 7.42 3.09
N GLU A 244 4.77 7.79 4.36
CA GLU A 244 5.70 7.18 5.30
C GLU A 244 5.08 5.92 5.92
N LYS A 245 5.92 4.91 6.12
CA LYS A 245 5.49 3.64 6.69
C LYS A 245 6.53 3.08 7.65
N ILE A 246 6.02 2.53 8.75
CA ILE A 246 6.76 1.71 9.71
C ILE A 246 6.31 0.27 9.53
N GLU A 247 7.26 -0.62 9.32
CA GLU A 247 7.02 -2.02 8.94
C GLU A 247 7.75 -2.96 9.88
N GLN A 248 7.07 -4.02 10.30
CA GLN A 248 7.65 -5.16 10.97
C GLN A 248 8.13 -6.13 9.90
N PHE A 249 9.37 -6.57 9.99
CA PHE A 249 9.91 -7.62 9.13
C PHE A 249 10.68 -8.63 9.98
N VAL A 250 10.37 -9.91 9.83
CA VAL A 250 10.97 -10.98 10.63
C VAL A 250 11.46 -12.11 9.75
N TYR A 251 12.72 -12.50 9.97
CA TYR A 251 13.27 -13.77 9.49
C TYR A 251 13.08 -14.80 10.60
N ALA A 252 12.24 -15.82 10.35
CA ALA A 252 11.86 -16.85 11.31
C ALA A 252 12.37 -18.24 10.88
N SER A 253 12.55 -19.11 11.87
CA SER A 253 12.84 -20.53 11.62
C SER A 253 11.70 -21.18 10.82
N PRO A 254 12.00 -22.01 9.81
CA PRO A 254 10.98 -22.76 9.07
C PRO A 254 10.45 -23.98 9.85
N HIS A 255 11.12 -24.36 10.93
CA HIS A 255 10.80 -25.56 11.71
C HIS A 255 9.83 -25.25 12.86
N ASP A 256 9.19 -26.31 13.36
CA ASP A 256 8.39 -26.32 14.60
C ASP A 256 7.24 -25.31 14.65
N GLY A 257 6.76 -24.84 13.50
CA GLY A 257 5.69 -23.84 13.42
C GLY A 257 6.09 -22.44 13.93
N LYS A 258 7.40 -22.17 14.11
CA LYS A 258 7.90 -20.91 14.66
C LYS A 258 7.48 -19.68 13.89
N SER A 259 7.33 -19.78 12.57
CA SER A 259 6.80 -18.68 11.75
C SER A 259 5.34 -18.35 12.05
N TRP A 260 4.52 -19.34 12.43
CA TRP A 260 3.11 -19.11 12.77
C TRP A 260 2.96 -18.48 14.16
N GLU A 261 3.77 -18.92 15.12
CA GLU A 261 3.88 -18.23 16.42
C GLU A 261 4.28 -16.76 16.21
N MET A 262 5.26 -16.50 15.33
CA MET A 262 5.68 -15.14 14.98
C MET A 262 4.60 -14.35 14.24
N PHE A 263 3.84 -15.01 13.36
CA PHE A 263 2.72 -14.38 12.66
C PHE A 263 1.68 -13.83 13.65
N ASP A 264 1.32 -14.64 14.66
CA ASP A 264 0.40 -14.25 15.74
C ASP A 264 1.00 -13.15 16.63
N GLU A 265 2.32 -13.19 16.90
CA GLU A 265 3.02 -12.13 17.64
C GLU A 265 3.04 -10.79 16.90
N MET A 266 3.27 -10.80 15.58
CA MET A 266 3.32 -9.60 14.74
C MET A 266 1.96 -8.92 14.61
N ILE A 267 0.88 -9.70 14.43
CA ILE A 267 -0.48 -9.15 14.43
C ILE A 267 -0.86 -8.62 15.80
N GLY A 268 -0.53 -9.34 16.89
CA GLY A 268 -0.75 -8.87 18.26
C GLY A 268 -0.03 -7.55 18.55
N THR A 269 1.19 -7.39 18.03
CA THR A 269 1.95 -6.13 18.15
C THR A 269 1.28 -4.96 17.42
N ALA A 270 0.71 -5.20 16.22
CA ALA A 270 -0.07 -4.20 15.51
C ALA A 270 -1.38 -3.87 16.24
N GLU A 271 -2.06 -4.87 16.80
CA GLU A 271 -3.26 -4.68 17.62
C GLU A 271 -2.99 -3.79 18.83
N GLU A 272 -1.95 -4.09 19.60
CA GLU A 272 -1.53 -3.29 20.76
C GLU A 272 -1.30 -1.82 20.38
N PHE A 273 -0.69 -1.57 19.23
CA PHE A 273 -0.50 -0.22 18.71
C PHE A 273 -1.82 0.51 18.48
N TYR A 274 -2.76 -0.07 17.73
CA TYR A 274 -4.05 0.56 17.46
C TYR A 274 -4.92 0.70 18.72
N GLN A 275 -4.87 -0.28 19.63
CA GLN A 275 -5.55 -0.23 20.92
C GLN A 275 -5.00 0.90 21.80
N SER A 276 -3.68 1.07 21.84
CA SER A 276 -3.03 2.14 22.60
C SER A 276 -3.37 3.54 22.09
N LEU A 277 -3.69 3.65 20.78
CA LEU A 277 -4.20 4.86 20.14
C LEU A 277 -5.71 5.02 20.22
N GLY A 278 -6.44 4.08 20.84
CA GLY A 278 -7.89 4.16 20.97
C GLY A 278 -8.66 4.03 19.65
N ILE A 279 -8.08 3.41 18.62
CA ILE A 279 -8.69 3.31 17.28
C ILE A 279 -9.47 2.00 17.14
N PRO A 280 -10.79 2.03 16.87
CA PRO A 280 -11.58 0.82 16.68
C PRO A 280 -11.20 0.11 15.36
N TYR A 281 -11.16 -1.23 15.37
CA TYR A 281 -10.80 -2.03 14.18
C TYR A 281 -11.43 -3.42 14.19
N ARG A 282 -11.34 -4.08 13.03
CA ARG A 282 -11.62 -5.51 12.85
C ARG A 282 -10.44 -6.19 12.17
N ILE A 283 -10.13 -7.40 12.63
CA ILE A 283 -9.16 -8.29 11.99
C ILE A 283 -9.90 -9.18 11.03
N VAL A 284 -9.36 -9.26 9.82
CA VAL A 284 -9.96 -9.97 8.72
C VAL A 284 -8.94 -10.96 8.17
N ASN A 285 -9.34 -12.22 8.08
CA ASN A 285 -8.55 -13.26 7.46
C ASN A 285 -8.78 -13.22 5.95
N ILE A 286 -7.70 -12.95 5.22
CA ILE A 286 -7.72 -12.85 3.76
C ILE A 286 -7.63 -14.24 3.18
N VAL A 287 -8.61 -14.61 2.35
CA VAL A 287 -8.64 -15.92 1.69
C VAL A 287 -7.34 -16.15 0.90
N SER A 288 -6.65 -17.26 1.11
CA SER A 288 -5.53 -17.71 0.27
C SER A 288 -5.17 -19.18 0.55
N ALA A 289 -4.41 -19.81 -0.35
CA ALA A 289 -3.97 -21.20 -0.21
C ALA A 289 -2.47 -21.30 0.16
N GLN A 290 -2.14 -22.25 1.05
CA GLN A 290 -0.83 -22.36 1.74
C GLN A 290 0.11 -23.43 1.14
N PHE A 291 1.42 -23.27 1.34
CA PHE A 291 2.48 -24.26 1.09
C PHE A 291 3.53 -24.26 2.22
N GLN A 292 4.27 -25.36 2.42
CA GLN A 292 5.36 -25.49 3.39
C GLN A 292 6.71 -25.74 2.70
N HIS A 293 7.80 -25.16 3.22
CA HIS A 293 9.15 -25.25 2.66
C HIS A 293 10.26 -25.24 3.74
N SER A 294 11.47 -25.59 3.32
CA SER A 294 12.66 -25.73 4.20
C SER A 294 13.57 -24.49 4.26
N PHE A 295 13.31 -23.44 3.47
CA PHE A 295 14.02 -22.15 3.57
C PHE A 295 13.46 -21.31 4.72
N VAL A 296 14.26 -20.37 5.26
CA VAL A 296 13.78 -19.46 6.30
C VAL A 296 12.46 -18.81 5.91
N HIS A 297 11.55 -18.70 6.86
CA HIS A 297 10.26 -18.05 6.64
C HIS A 297 10.43 -16.55 6.85
N MET A 298 10.01 -15.75 5.88
CA MET A 298 10.06 -14.29 5.94
C MET A 298 8.64 -13.78 6.15
N LEU A 299 8.44 -12.98 7.20
CA LEU A 299 7.15 -12.40 7.54
C LEU A 299 7.26 -10.88 7.50
N ASN A 300 6.23 -10.21 6.98
CA ASN A 300 6.13 -8.77 7.00
C ASN A 300 4.73 -8.33 7.48
N ALA A 301 4.67 -7.23 8.21
CA ALA A 301 3.42 -6.62 8.63
C ALA A 301 3.59 -5.10 8.75
N THR A 302 2.62 -4.34 8.27
CA THR A 302 2.63 -2.89 8.47
C THR A 302 2.26 -2.56 9.91
N MET A 303 3.13 -1.81 10.61
CA MET A 303 2.84 -1.30 11.96
C MET A 303 2.05 0.01 11.89
N CYS A 304 2.51 0.96 11.06
CA CYS A 304 1.87 2.26 10.92
C CYS A 304 2.12 2.84 9.53
N ALA A 305 1.07 3.04 8.74
CA ALA A 305 1.09 3.88 7.54
C ALA A 305 0.60 5.29 7.94
N THR A 306 1.52 6.25 8.04
CA THR A 306 1.31 7.50 8.79
C THR A 306 0.06 8.25 8.32
N THR A 307 -0.09 8.45 7.01
CA THR A 307 -1.20 9.20 6.42
C THR A 307 -2.57 8.57 6.71
N ARG A 308 -2.69 7.24 6.64
CA ARG A 308 -3.93 6.53 6.93
C ARG A 308 -4.25 6.50 8.42
N VAL A 309 -3.24 6.32 9.27
CA VAL A 309 -3.43 6.35 10.73
C VAL A 309 -3.81 7.76 11.17
N MET A 310 -3.23 8.81 10.57
CA MET A 310 -3.68 10.19 10.79
C MET A 310 -5.15 10.36 10.42
N CYS A 311 -5.61 9.90 9.24
CA CYS A 311 -7.03 9.95 8.89
C CYS A 311 -7.93 9.30 9.95
N ALA A 312 -7.52 8.12 10.46
CA ALA A 312 -8.25 7.43 11.51
C ALA A 312 -8.28 8.22 12.83
N ILE A 313 -7.17 8.84 13.24
CA ILE A 313 -7.10 9.70 14.44
C ILE A 313 -8.02 10.91 14.26
N LEU A 314 -7.94 11.61 13.12
CA LEU A 314 -8.77 12.79 12.85
C LEU A 314 -10.26 12.45 13.00
N GLU A 315 -10.72 11.36 12.38
CA GLU A 315 -12.12 10.96 12.48
C GLU A 315 -12.51 10.51 13.89
N ASN A 316 -11.68 9.69 14.57
CA ASN A 316 -12.00 9.14 15.88
C ASN A 316 -11.80 10.12 17.04
N TYR A 317 -11.08 11.21 16.87
CA TYR A 317 -10.80 12.20 17.92
C TYR A 317 -11.36 13.61 17.65
N GLN A 318 -12.17 13.78 16.59
CA GLN A 318 -12.84 15.06 16.35
C GLN A 318 -13.83 15.43 17.47
N THR A 319 -13.90 16.73 17.73
CA THR A 319 -14.83 17.44 18.64
C THR A 319 -15.42 18.64 17.90
N GLU A 320 -16.15 19.51 18.60
CA GLU A 320 -16.63 20.77 18.02
C GLU A 320 -15.50 21.79 17.80
N GLU A 321 -14.46 21.78 18.63
CA GLU A 321 -13.38 22.78 18.61
C GLU A 321 -12.13 22.35 17.83
N GLY A 322 -11.95 21.05 17.63
CA GLY A 322 -10.75 20.49 17.01
C GLY A 322 -10.61 18.99 17.16
N ILE A 323 -9.39 18.50 17.03
CA ILE A 323 -9.04 17.08 17.17
C ILE A 323 -8.25 16.88 18.45
N ILE A 324 -8.77 16.06 19.36
CA ILE A 324 -8.04 15.68 20.58
C ILE A 324 -6.82 14.84 20.18
N VAL A 325 -5.65 15.15 20.74
CA VAL A 325 -4.45 14.33 20.54
C VAL A 325 -4.52 13.09 21.43
N PRO A 326 -4.38 11.87 20.86
CA PRO A 326 -4.32 10.63 21.63
C PRO A 326 -3.26 10.71 22.73
N GLU A 327 -3.58 10.20 23.93
CA GLU A 327 -2.73 10.34 25.12
C GLU A 327 -1.28 9.89 24.88
N LYS A 328 -1.09 8.76 24.19
CA LYS A 328 0.23 8.21 23.88
C LYS A 328 1.05 9.04 22.90
N LEU A 329 0.42 9.92 22.12
CA LEU A 329 1.11 10.78 21.17
C LEU A 329 1.52 12.13 21.78
N ARG A 330 0.94 12.51 22.92
CA ARG A 330 1.15 13.84 23.52
C ARG A 330 2.60 14.12 23.88
N GLU A 331 3.35 13.09 24.28
CA GLU A 331 4.78 13.23 24.63
C GLU A 331 5.67 13.64 23.45
N PHE A 332 5.21 13.42 22.22
CA PHE A 332 5.95 13.73 20.99
C PHE A 332 5.47 15.02 20.32
N MET A 333 4.37 15.61 20.81
CA MET A 333 3.80 16.82 20.24
C MET A 333 4.48 18.08 20.81
N PRO A 334 4.64 19.15 20.01
CA PRO A 334 5.22 20.39 20.50
C PRO A 334 4.27 21.10 21.49
N PRO A 335 4.81 21.97 22.37
CA PRO A 335 4.00 22.78 23.27
C PRO A 335 2.91 23.55 22.52
N GLY A 336 1.69 23.54 23.05
CA GLY A 336 0.52 24.18 22.43
C GLY A 336 -0.28 23.31 21.46
N LEU A 337 0.25 22.15 21.06
CA LEU A 337 -0.46 21.14 20.26
C LEU A 337 -0.54 19.78 20.99
N THR A 338 -0.27 19.73 22.29
CA THR A 338 -0.22 18.50 23.08
C THR A 338 -1.58 17.92 23.38
N GLU A 339 -2.62 18.74 23.56
CA GLU A 339 -3.94 18.26 24.00
C GLU A 339 -4.97 18.25 22.87
N ILE A 340 -5.03 19.34 22.08
CA ILE A 340 -6.01 19.51 21.01
C ILE A 340 -5.41 20.29 19.84
N ILE A 341 -5.66 19.81 18.63
CA ILE A 341 -5.39 20.49 17.38
C ILE A 341 -6.66 21.24 16.97
N LYS A 342 -6.69 22.55 17.19
CA LYS A 342 -7.89 23.38 16.98
C LYS A 342 -8.22 23.56 15.49
N PHE A 343 -9.50 23.71 15.19
CA PHE A 343 -9.93 24.14 13.87
C PHE A 343 -9.63 25.62 13.66
N VAL A 344 -8.99 25.92 12.54
CA VAL A 344 -8.62 27.28 12.12
C VAL A 344 -9.27 27.68 10.79
N LYS A 345 -9.90 26.72 10.10
CA LYS A 345 -10.63 26.90 8.85
C LYS A 345 -12.03 26.29 8.94
N PRO A 346 -13.02 26.87 8.24
CA PRO A 346 -14.35 26.29 8.13
C PRO A 346 -14.31 24.97 7.34
N ALA A 347 -15.28 24.09 7.57
CA ALA A 347 -15.40 22.84 6.83
C ALA A 347 -15.73 23.11 5.35
N PRO A 348 -14.99 22.50 4.40
CA PRO A 348 -15.27 22.65 2.96
C PRO A 348 -16.70 22.25 2.59
N ILE A 349 -17.22 21.16 3.17
CA ILE A 349 -18.59 20.68 2.92
C ILE A 349 -19.66 21.72 3.29
N ASP A 350 -19.48 22.44 4.39
CA ASP A 350 -20.43 23.47 4.84
C ASP A 350 -20.43 24.67 3.87
N GLN A 351 -19.28 24.98 3.28
CA GLN A 351 -19.16 26.02 2.26
C GLN A 351 -19.81 25.61 0.93
N GLU A 352 -19.65 24.35 0.51
CA GLU A 352 -20.29 23.83 -0.71
C GLU A 352 -21.82 23.77 -0.57
N MET A 353 -22.32 23.29 0.57
CA MET A 353 -23.75 23.25 0.89
C MET A 353 -24.35 24.65 0.89
N SER A 354 -23.69 25.63 1.52
CA SER A 354 -24.11 27.03 1.50
C SER A 354 -24.17 27.62 0.08
N LYS A 355 -23.15 27.34 -0.76
CA LYS A 355 -23.12 27.78 -2.17
C LYS A 355 -24.23 27.13 -3.00
N LYS A 356 -24.52 25.84 -2.80
CA LYS A 356 -25.63 25.12 -3.48
C LYS A 356 -26.99 25.68 -3.07
N SER A 357 -27.21 25.91 -1.79
CA SER A 357 -28.45 26.52 -1.27
C SER A 357 -28.67 27.94 -1.80
N LYS A 358 -27.61 28.76 -1.89
CA LYS A 358 -27.68 30.10 -2.51
C LYS A 358 -28.02 30.03 -4.00
N LYS A 359 -27.40 29.12 -4.77
CA LYS A 359 -27.73 28.91 -6.19
C LYS A 359 -29.18 28.43 -6.41
N GLN A 360 -29.71 27.58 -5.52
CA GLN A 360 -31.11 27.15 -5.58
C GLN A 360 -32.09 28.28 -5.24
N GLN A 361 -31.78 29.13 -4.25
CA GLN A 361 -32.59 30.31 -3.94
C GLN A 361 -32.59 31.35 -5.07
N GLU A 362 -31.45 31.56 -5.74
CA GLU A 362 -31.35 32.46 -6.90
C GLU A 362 -32.07 31.90 -8.14
N GLY A 363 -31.97 30.59 -8.40
CA GLY A 363 -32.73 29.91 -9.46
C GLY A 363 -34.24 29.93 -9.21
N GLY A 364 -34.67 29.81 -7.95
CA GLY A 364 -36.08 29.94 -7.54
C GLY A 364 -36.61 31.38 -7.66
N LYS A 365 -35.77 32.40 -7.39
CA LYS A 365 -36.12 33.81 -7.62
C LYS A 365 -36.26 34.15 -9.10
N LYS A 366 -35.40 33.61 -9.98
CA LYS A 366 -35.55 33.78 -11.44
C LYS A 366 -36.82 33.12 -11.99
N LYS A 367 -37.27 31.99 -11.43
CA LYS A 367 -38.57 31.38 -11.78
C LYS A 367 -39.78 32.17 -11.28
N LYS A 368 -39.67 32.88 -10.15
CA LYS A 368 -40.74 33.75 -9.62
C LYS A 368 -40.80 35.15 -10.27
N GLN A 369 -39.73 35.62 -10.91
CA GLN A 369 -39.71 36.89 -11.64
C GLN A 369 -40.01 36.78 -13.15
N GLY A 370 -40.19 35.57 -13.70
CA GLY A 370 -40.60 35.35 -15.09
C GLY A 370 -42.08 35.00 -15.30
N GLY A 371 -42.88 34.95 -14.23
CA GLY A 371 -44.30 34.57 -14.30
C GLY A 371 -45.22 35.77 -14.26
N GLY A 372 -45.24 36.57 -15.32
CA GLY A 372 -46.15 37.72 -15.41
C GLY A 372 -46.00 38.50 -16.70
N GLY A 373 -46.59 38.00 -17.79
CA GLY A 373 -46.82 38.81 -18.99
C GLY A 373 -46.95 38.01 -20.29
N GLY A 374 -48.18 37.91 -20.79
CA GLY A 374 -48.47 37.99 -22.22
C GLY A 374 -48.25 36.74 -23.07
N ASP A 375 -49.33 36.00 -23.29
CA ASP A 375 -49.52 35.07 -24.40
C ASP A 375 -49.39 35.81 -25.75
N GLN A 376 -48.47 35.38 -26.62
CA GLN A 376 -48.48 35.68 -28.06
C GLN A 376 -47.46 34.80 -28.82
N ASN A 377 -48.01 33.80 -29.54
CA ASN A 377 -47.57 33.19 -30.81
C ASN A 377 -46.07 33.07 -31.12
N LEU A 378 -45.60 31.83 -31.26
CA LEU A 378 -44.57 31.43 -32.23
C LEU A 378 -44.79 29.95 -32.66
N PRO A 379 -44.83 29.64 -33.96
CA PRO A 379 -45.00 28.28 -34.46
C PRO A 379 -43.67 27.49 -34.52
N ASP A 380 -43.81 26.17 -34.43
CA ASP A 380 -42.77 25.16 -34.59
C ASP A 380 -42.02 25.28 -35.92
N ALA A 381 -40.69 25.32 -35.85
CA ALA A 381 -39.80 24.95 -36.95
C ALA A 381 -38.51 24.34 -36.38
N ILE A 382 -38.47 23.01 -36.35
CA ILE A 382 -37.24 22.22 -36.21
C ILE A 382 -36.70 22.03 -37.62
N GLU A 383 -35.57 22.65 -37.94
CA GLU A 383 -34.73 22.25 -39.08
C GLU A 383 -33.36 21.82 -38.58
N ASN A 384 -33.04 20.56 -38.90
CA ASN A 384 -31.73 19.95 -38.76
C ASN A 384 -30.70 20.68 -39.63
N MET A 385 -29.54 21.01 -39.06
CA MET A 385 -28.31 21.09 -39.85
C MET A 385 -27.13 20.48 -39.09
N SER A 386 -26.69 19.34 -39.62
CA SER A 386 -25.36 18.76 -39.53
C SER A 386 -24.27 19.77 -39.93
N VAL A 387 -23.13 19.76 -39.24
CA VAL A 387 -21.86 20.22 -39.82
C VAL A 387 -20.74 19.25 -39.44
N ASN A 388 -20.00 18.88 -40.48
CA ASN A 388 -19.00 17.84 -40.62
C ASN A 388 -17.69 18.08 -39.88
N ASP A 389 -17.01 16.95 -39.65
CA ASP A 389 -15.56 16.80 -39.53
C ASP A 389 -14.80 17.37 -40.73
N SER A 390 -13.72 18.10 -40.44
CA SER A 390 -12.47 18.15 -41.22
C SER A 390 -11.34 18.65 -40.32
#